data_AF-A0A3S0R2V7-F1
#
_entry.id   AF-A0A3S0R2V7-F1
#
_cell.length_a   1.000
_cell.length_b   1.000
_cell.length_c   1.000
_cell.angle_alpha   90.00
_cell.angle_beta   90.00
_cell.angle_gamma   90.00
#
_symmetry.space_group_name_H-M   'P 1'
#
loop_
_entity.id
_entity.type
_entity.pdbx_description
1 polymer ?
#
loop_
_entity_poly.entity_id
_entity_poly.type
_entity_poly.pdbx_seq_one_letter_code
_entity_poly.pdbx_strand_id
1 'polypeptide(L)'
;MARAMETAREALAATSSSCAGPVLKVFMAPECFFYSPRQAYRTDDVQRTIARLQAIAAGGEWSDWIFSFGTIVGTSAPTVNGAPGAFYNFALIQEGGGAGAGPAGARILAKPLIRRTEADVGDHRAGGEATKGLPKGPREQQLSVYDGAGIFTMRGLTWAADVCQDASRGLVVRAPQLPGEPQVQIQLHPSAGSRVSPDGIVAVPGGFVFNVDGAGQDTVLRQVGTPDPIAPCVRVGVSDDVLALSAETIAVDRLYPQGPGEIVIFDPQPLPPATDVQGMRQSLLWRASDSYQFVFDLIYDEYGRFSTILVAPRRLPIDMFHGNSYFLPLDIATCDPLDQQVEITMYLGGGRDGYDFALWCKIAVPGFVFEGVAFQFGLDWAGPAPQTIW
;
A
#
# COMPACT_ATOMS: atom_id res chain seq x y z
N MET A 1 3.17 -2.34 21.88
CA MET A 1 3.82 -3.18 20.84
C MET A 1 4.69 -4.28 21.44
N ALA A 2 5.82 -3.98 22.11
CA ALA A 2 6.71 -5.01 22.67
C ALA A 2 5.97 -6.05 23.54
N ARG A 3 5.12 -5.61 24.47
CA ARG A 3 4.26 -6.50 25.27
C ARG A 3 3.40 -7.44 24.41
N ALA A 4 2.79 -6.95 23.33
CA ALA A 4 1.97 -7.75 22.42
C ALA A 4 2.81 -8.78 21.64
N MET A 5 4.03 -8.41 21.21
CA MET A 5 4.97 -9.33 20.58
C MET A 5 5.41 -10.44 21.54
N GLU A 6 5.71 -10.09 22.80
CA GLU A 6 6.07 -11.05 23.84
C GLU A 6 4.92 -12.02 24.15
N THR A 7 3.70 -11.50 24.33
CA THR A 7 2.48 -12.32 24.51
C THR A 7 2.29 -13.30 23.35
N ALA A 8 2.47 -12.85 22.10
CA ALA A 8 2.37 -13.73 20.93
C ALA A 8 3.42 -14.84 20.94
N ARG A 9 4.67 -14.51 21.27
CA ARG A 9 5.79 -15.47 21.34
C ARG A 9 5.55 -16.52 22.43
N GLU A 10 5.12 -16.09 23.61
CA GLU A 10 4.87 -16.99 24.75
C GLU A 10 3.70 -17.93 24.47
N ALA A 11 2.60 -17.42 23.91
CA ALA A 11 1.44 -18.23 23.56
C ALA A 11 1.75 -19.23 22.43
N LEU A 12 2.56 -18.85 21.44
CA LEU A 12 3.06 -19.80 20.44
C LEU A 12 3.94 -20.89 21.06
N ALA A 13 4.84 -20.54 22.00
CA ALA A 13 5.69 -21.51 22.68
C ALA A 13 4.90 -22.49 23.56
N ALA A 14 3.74 -22.07 24.09
CA ALA A 14 2.83 -22.92 24.83
C ALA A 14 1.96 -23.82 23.94
N THR A 15 1.90 -23.57 22.63
CA THR A 15 1.08 -24.34 21.69
C THR A 15 1.88 -25.51 21.13
N SER A 16 1.35 -26.73 21.21
CA SER A 16 1.98 -27.90 20.58
C SER A 16 1.72 -27.89 19.07
N SER A 17 2.71 -27.52 18.27
CA SER A 17 2.61 -27.59 16.80
C SER A 17 3.39 -28.79 16.25
N SER A 18 2.72 -29.65 15.47
CA SER A 18 3.35 -30.74 14.73
C SER A 18 3.62 -30.31 13.28
N CYS A 19 4.41 -29.26 13.06
CA CYS A 19 4.84 -28.88 11.71
C CYS A 19 6.13 -29.64 11.33
N ALA A 20 6.15 -30.26 10.16
CA ALA A 20 7.28 -31.07 9.69
C ALA A 20 8.44 -30.25 9.10
N GLY A 21 8.34 -28.92 9.07
CA GLY A 21 9.31 -28.01 8.45
C GLY A 21 9.46 -26.68 9.17
N PRO A 22 10.33 -25.78 8.67
CA PRO A 22 10.51 -24.45 9.24
C PRO A 22 9.22 -23.62 9.12
N VAL A 23 8.89 -22.87 10.18
CA VAL A 23 7.68 -22.04 10.26
C VAL A 23 8.05 -20.58 10.36
N LEU A 24 7.71 -19.82 9.31
CA LEU A 24 7.70 -18.36 9.33
C LEU A 24 6.51 -17.86 10.14
N LYS A 25 6.75 -16.97 11.10
CA LYS A 25 5.73 -16.38 11.97
C LYS A 25 5.41 -14.99 11.47
N VAL A 26 4.13 -14.66 11.35
CA VAL A 26 3.69 -13.33 10.90
C VAL A 26 2.90 -12.69 12.03
N PHE A 27 3.39 -11.55 12.53
CA PHE A 27 2.69 -10.72 13.50
C PHE A 27 2.12 -9.51 12.79
N MET A 28 0.83 -9.24 12.95
CA MET A 28 0.19 -8.04 12.40
C MET A 28 -0.63 -7.31 13.46
N ALA A 29 -0.41 -6.01 13.57
CA ALA A 29 -1.24 -5.10 14.35
C ALA A 29 -2.14 -4.25 13.42
N PRO A 30 -3.23 -3.67 13.95
CA PRO A 30 -4.22 -2.94 13.15
C PRO A 30 -3.75 -1.57 12.65
N GLU A 31 -4.54 -0.96 11.76
CA GLU A 31 -4.38 0.47 11.39
C GLU A 31 -4.57 1.36 12.63
N CYS A 32 -3.89 2.51 12.62
CA CYS A 32 -3.96 3.52 13.67
C CYS A 32 -3.47 3.04 15.05
N PHE A 33 -2.70 1.94 15.10
CA PHE A 33 -2.10 1.46 16.35
C PHE A 33 -1.21 2.52 17.01
N PHE A 34 -0.51 3.33 16.21
CA PHE A 34 0.24 4.50 16.64
C PHE A 34 -0.48 5.77 16.17
N TYR A 35 -1.58 6.10 16.85
CA TYR A 35 -2.33 7.33 16.69
C TYR A 35 -2.89 7.79 18.03
N SER A 36 -2.92 9.10 18.27
CA SER A 36 -3.64 9.67 19.40
C SER A 36 -4.87 10.43 18.91
N PRO A 37 -6.05 10.27 19.55
CA PRO A 37 -7.22 11.09 19.25
C PRO A 37 -6.99 12.61 19.43
N ARG A 38 -5.95 13.00 20.16
CA ARG A 38 -5.61 14.40 20.41
C ARG A 38 -4.64 14.97 19.37
N GLN A 39 -3.78 14.14 18.77
CA GLN A 39 -2.76 14.61 17.83
C GLN A 39 -2.10 13.45 17.05
N ALA A 40 -1.86 13.67 15.76
CA ALA A 40 -0.95 12.84 14.97
C ALA A 40 0.52 13.17 15.28
N TYR A 41 1.43 12.22 15.07
CA TYR A 41 2.86 12.40 15.36
C TYR A 41 3.51 13.44 14.44
N ARG A 42 4.49 14.19 14.95
CA ARG A 42 5.34 15.03 14.10
C ARG A 42 6.36 14.16 13.36
N THR A 43 6.92 14.66 12.26
CA THR A 43 7.91 13.93 11.46
C THR A 43 9.07 13.34 12.28
N ASP A 44 9.62 14.09 13.24
CA ASP A 44 10.70 13.59 14.10
C ASP A 44 10.22 12.44 15.02
N ASP A 45 8.99 12.49 15.51
CA ASP A 45 8.40 11.44 16.34
C ASP A 45 8.06 10.19 15.54
N VAL A 46 7.64 10.37 14.29
CA VAL A 46 7.49 9.29 13.31
C VAL A 46 8.80 8.55 13.12
N GLN A 47 9.90 9.27 12.84
CA GLN A 47 11.23 8.67 12.67
C GLN A 47 11.71 7.97 13.94
N ARG A 48 11.50 8.59 15.12
CA ARG A 48 11.79 7.96 16.41
C ARG A 48 10.99 6.66 16.62
N THR A 49 9.71 6.66 16.24
CA THR A 49 8.83 5.49 16.35
C THR A 49 9.34 4.35 15.47
N ILE A 50 9.64 4.62 14.19
CA ILE A 50 10.21 3.64 13.26
C ILE A 50 11.51 3.04 13.83
N ALA A 51 12.44 3.88 14.27
CA ALA A 51 13.71 3.42 14.83
C ALA A 51 13.52 2.53 16.07
N ARG A 52 12.54 2.84 16.93
CA ARG A 52 12.20 2.01 18.10
C ARG A 52 11.57 0.69 17.70
N LEU A 53 10.66 0.66 16.72
CA LEU A 53 10.07 -0.58 16.22
C LEU A 53 11.12 -1.50 15.58
N GLN A 54 12.03 -0.92 14.80
CA GLN A 54 13.18 -1.62 14.24
C GLN A 54 14.05 -2.24 15.34
N ALA A 55 14.32 -1.48 16.42
CA ALA A 55 15.16 -1.95 17.51
C ALA A 55 14.52 -3.09 18.31
N ILE A 56 13.21 -3.05 18.59
CA ILE A 56 12.55 -4.11 19.37
C ILE A 56 12.46 -5.44 18.60
N ALA A 57 12.42 -5.42 17.28
CA ALA A 57 12.41 -6.63 16.45
C ALA A 57 13.83 -7.12 16.05
N ALA A 58 14.88 -6.43 16.48
CA ALA A 58 16.26 -6.78 16.11
C ALA A 58 16.82 -8.01 16.85
N GLY A 59 16.22 -8.39 17.98
CA GLY A 59 16.67 -9.53 18.80
C GLY A 59 16.60 -10.86 18.03
N GLY A 60 17.58 -11.74 18.26
CA GLY A 60 17.69 -13.03 17.56
C GLY A 60 16.51 -13.98 17.78
N GLU A 61 15.79 -13.82 18.89
CA GLU A 61 14.51 -14.52 19.16
C GLU A 61 13.42 -14.24 18.12
N TRP A 62 13.59 -13.17 17.33
CA TRP A 62 12.66 -12.74 16.30
C TRP A 62 13.09 -13.17 14.88
N SER A 63 14.15 -13.97 14.72
CA SER A 63 14.73 -14.33 13.41
C SER A 63 13.77 -14.97 12.41
N ASP A 64 12.75 -15.65 12.95
CA ASP A 64 11.74 -16.38 12.18
C ASP A 64 10.43 -15.59 12.06
N TRP A 65 10.45 -14.29 12.34
CA TRP A 65 9.27 -13.44 12.35
C TRP A 65 9.30 -12.38 11.25
N ILE A 66 8.13 -12.07 10.73
CA ILE A 66 7.84 -10.83 10.01
C ILE A 66 6.80 -10.05 10.81
N PHE A 67 7.05 -8.76 11.00
CA PHE A 67 6.18 -7.85 11.72
C PHE A 67 5.57 -6.85 10.75
N SER A 68 4.24 -6.79 10.72
CA SER A 68 3.48 -5.61 10.33
C SER A 68 3.05 -4.92 11.63
N PHE A 69 3.70 -3.81 11.96
CA PHE A 69 3.49 -3.14 13.25
C PHE A 69 2.16 -2.36 13.34
N GLY A 70 1.24 -2.55 12.40
CA GLY A 70 0.13 -1.65 12.20
C GLY A 70 0.61 -0.35 11.59
N THR A 71 -0.16 0.72 11.76
CA THR A 71 0.18 2.00 11.12
C THR A 71 0.44 3.15 12.08
N ILE A 72 1.26 4.08 11.60
CA ILE A 72 1.66 5.30 12.29
C ILE A 72 1.09 6.49 11.54
N VAL A 73 0.30 7.30 12.24
CA VAL A 73 -0.32 8.50 11.68
C VAL A 73 0.52 9.72 12.06
N GLY A 74 1.04 10.41 11.05
CA GLY A 74 1.87 11.60 11.21
C GLY A 74 1.31 12.84 10.52
N THR A 75 1.89 14.00 10.83
CA THR A 75 1.63 15.28 10.17
C THR A 75 2.92 15.90 9.66
N SER A 76 2.84 16.57 8.53
CA SER A 76 3.94 17.39 7.98
C SER A 76 3.92 18.78 8.59
N ALA A 77 5.07 19.46 8.56
CA ALA A 77 5.14 20.85 8.97
C ALA A 77 4.24 21.72 8.05
N PRO A 78 3.67 22.83 8.56
CA PRO A 78 3.00 23.82 7.72
C PRO A 78 3.93 24.26 6.60
N THR A 79 3.39 24.46 5.39
CA THR A 79 4.20 24.96 4.28
C THR A 79 4.61 26.41 4.53
N VAL A 80 5.66 26.88 3.84
CA VAL A 80 6.18 28.26 3.94
C VAL A 80 5.09 29.31 3.67
N ASN A 81 4.04 28.94 2.93
CA ASN A 81 2.90 29.82 2.59
C ASN A 81 1.74 29.73 3.59
N GLY A 82 1.93 29.07 4.74
CA GLY A 82 0.91 28.93 5.77
C GLY A 82 -0.17 27.89 5.46
N ALA A 83 0.02 27.02 4.45
CA ALA A 83 -0.93 25.94 4.23
C ALA A 83 -0.84 24.92 5.38
N PRO A 84 -1.98 24.36 5.83
CA PRO A 84 -2.00 23.39 6.92
C PRO A 84 -1.16 22.17 6.57
N GLY A 85 -0.51 21.60 7.60
CA GLY A 85 0.26 20.37 7.47
C GLY A 85 -0.62 19.23 6.95
N ALA A 86 -0.10 18.45 6.00
CA ALA A 86 -0.75 17.24 5.51
C ALA A 86 -0.59 16.08 6.49
N PHE A 87 -1.66 15.31 6.70
CA PHE A 87 -1.61 14.03 7.41
C PHE A 87 -1.14 12.92 6.49
N TYR A 88 -0.36 11.99 7.03
CA TYR A 88 0.05 10.77 6.33
C TYR A 88 -0.08 9.58 7.28
N ASN A 89 -0.35 8.40 6.73
CA ASN A 89 -0.46 7.16 7.48
C ASN A 89 0.44 6.12 6.81
N PHE A 90 1.32 5.46 7.54
CA PHE A 90 2.20 4.45 6.95
C PHE A 90 2.32 3.20 7.81
N ALA A 91 2.47 2.05 7.17
CA ALA A 91 2.78 0.77 7.78
C ALA A 91 4.27 0.46 7.64
N LEU A 92 4.88 -0.04 8.71
CA LEU A 92 6.22 -0.63 8.68
C LEU A 92 6.08 -2.16 8.68
N ILE A 93 6.57 -2.80 7.63
CA ILE A 93 6.68 -4.25 7.52
C ILE A 93 8.16 -4.63 7.55
N GLN A 94 8.55 -5.53 8.44
CA GLN A 94 9.97 -5.81 8.69
C GLN A 94 10.22 -7.25 9.11
N GLU A 95 11.35 -7.79 8.66
CA GLU A 95 11.94 -9.03 9.18
C GLU A 95 12.53 -8.84 10.57
N GLY A 96 12.24 -9.77 11.49
CA GLY A 96 12.88 -9.83 12.79
C GLY A 96 14.28 -10.44 12.74
N GLY A 97 15.02 -10.30 13.85
CA GLY A 97 16.36 -10.87 14.03
C GLY A 97 17.51 -10.08 13.41
N GLY A 98 17.25 -8.89 12.85
CA GLY A 98 18.26 -8.00 12.29
C GLY A 98 18.00 -6.54 12.64
N ALA A 99 19.03 -5.85 13.16
CA ALA A 99 18.99 -4.40 13.33
C ALA A 99 19.11 -3.73 11.96
N GLY A 100 18.20 -2.79 11.64
CA GLY A 100 18.29 -2.00 10.41
C GLY A 100 18.30 -2.85 9.15
N ALA A 101 17.26 -3.65 8.94
CA ALA A 101 17.12 -4.63 7.85
C ALA A 101 17.24 -4.05 6.41
N GLY A 102 17.41 -2.73 6.28
CA GLY A 102 17.58 -2.01 5.02
C GLY A 102 16.40 -2.19 4.07
N PRO A 103 16.54 -1.78 2.80
CA PRO A 103 15.53 -2.01 1.77
C PRO A 103 15.37 -3.47 1.34
N ALA A 104 16.04 -4.44 1.98
CA ALA A 104 15.82 -5.86 1.69
C ALA A 104 14.88 -6.51 2.72
N GLY A 105 15.01 -6.16 4.00
CA GLY A 105 14.20 -6.72 5.07
C GLY A 105 13.26 -5.74 5.77
N ALA A 106 13.07 -4.53 5.23
CA ALA A 106 12.03 -3.60 5.69
C ALA A 106 11.33 -2.87 4.53
N ARG A 107 10.03 -2.63 4.68
CA ARG A 107 9.15 -1.91 3.74
C ARG A 107 8.34 -0.89 4.52
N ILE A 108 8.26 0.33 3.99
CA ILE A 108 7.37 1.37 4.50
C ILE A 108 6.33 1.59 3.43
N LEU A 109 5.06 1.37 3.78
CA LEU A 109 3.93 1.56 2.87
C LEU A 109 3.13 2.75 3.34
N ALA A 110 3.00 3.78 2.51
CA ALA A 110 2.18 4.95 2.83
C ALA A 110 0.78 4.79 2.25
N LYS A 111 -0.25 5.07 3.04
CA LYS A 111 -1.62 5.23 2.56
C LYS A 111 -1.66 6.40 1.57
N PRO A 112 -2.33 6.27 0.41
CA PRO A 112 -2.47 7.37 -0.53
C PRO A 112 -3.11 8.57 0.18
N LEU A 113 -2.46 9.72 0.02
CA LEU A 113 -2.73 10.92 0.80
C LEU A 113 -4.01 11.59 0.27
N ILE A 114 -5.17 11.23 0.84
CA ILE A 114 -6.40 11.99 0.64
C ILE A 114 -6.28 13.24 1.52
N ARG A 115 -6.09 14.42 0.93
CA ARG A 115 -6.20 15.68 1.69
C ARG A 115 -7.65 15.80 2.17
N ARG A 116 -7.91 15.46 3.43
CA ARG A 116 -9.12 15.93 4.12
C ARG A 116 -8.93 17.41 4.43
N THR A 117 -9.61 18.30 3.70
CA THR A 117 -9.92 19.63 4.23
C THR A 117 -10.70 19.44 5.53
N GLU A 118 -10.42 20.23 6.56
CA GLU A 118 -10.88 20.11 7.96
C GLU A 118 -12.42 20.17 8.18
N ALA A 119 -13.27 19.90 7.19
CA ALA A 119 -14.72 20.03 7.30
C ALA A 119 -15.45 18.78 7.83
N ASP A 120 -14.82 17.60 7.89
CA ASP A 120 -15.53 16.34 8.22
C ASP A 120 -15.37 15.84 9.66
N VAL A 121 -14.87 16.68 10.58
CA VAL A 121 -15.00 16.42 12.02
C VAL A 121 -16.29 17.09 12.53
N GLY A 122 -17.42 16.46 12.20
CA GLY A 122 -18.73 16.58 12.82
C GLY A 122 -19.21 17.95 13.34
N ASP A 123 -20.17 18.54 12.61
CA ASP A 123 -21.33 19.16 13.28
C ASP A 123 -22.61 18.44 12.81
N HIS A 124 -23.09 17.50 13.62
CA HIS A 124 -24.42 16.95 13.48
C HIS A 124 -25.45 17.99 13.96
N ARG A 125 -25.68 19.05 13.17
CA ARG A 125 -26.84 19.95 13.36
C ARG A 125 -27.41 20.46 12.04
N ALA A 126 -28.60 19.95 11.74
CA ALA A 126 -29.77 20.59 11.13
C ALA A 126 -29.58 21.60 9.97
N GLY A 127 -30.11 21.21 8.80
CA GLY A 127 -30.90 22.02 7.85
C GLY A 127 -30.37 23.37 7.38
N GLY A 128 -30.08 23.50 6.07
CA GLY A 128 -29.94 24.81 5.44
C GLY A 128 -29.33 24.80 4.03
N GLU A 129 -30.18 25.17 3.06
CA GLU A 129 -30.00 25.67 1.70
C GLU A 129 -28.63 25.68 0.98
N ALA A 130 -28.70 25.26 -0.28
CA ALA A 130 -27.68 25.40 -1.31
C ALA A 130 -27.26 26.87 -1.52
N THR A 131 -25.96 27.14 -1.42
CA THR A 131 -25.37 28.39 -1.94
C THR A 131 -24.34 28.11 -3.03
N LYS A 132 -24.54 28.80 -4.14
CA LYS A 132 -23.73 28.80 -5.35
C LYS A 132 -22.37 29.46 -5.10
N GLY A 133 -21.34 28.91 -5.75
CA GLY A 133 -20.15 29.63 -6.19
C GLY A 133 -19.00 29.70 -5.19
N LEU A 134 -18.11 28.69 -5.22
CA LEU A 134 -16.74 28.85 -4.74
C LEU A 134 -15.76 28.91 -5.94
N PRO A 135 -14.71 29.75 -5.86
CA PRO A 135 -13.73 29.92 -6.92
C PRO A 135 -12.92 28.62 -7.13
N LYS A 136 -12.54 28.37 -8.40
CA LYS A 136 -11.64 27.27 -8.81
C LYS A 136 -10.26 27.48 -8.17
N GLY A 137 -10.07 26.91 -6.97
CA GLY A 137 -8.78 26.79 -6.32
C GLY A 137 -7.88 25.75 -7.01
N PRO A 138 -6.58 25.74 -6.70
CA PRO A 138 -5.60 24.86 -7.34
C PRO A 138 -6.01 23.39 -7.18
N ARG A 139 -6.04 22.68 -8.32
CA ARG A 139 -6.28 21.24 -8.39
C ARG A 139 -5.16 20.49 -7.67
N GLU A 140 -5.52 19.33 -7.12
CA GLU A 140 -4.72 18.47 -6.24
C GLU A 140 -3.21 18.46 -6.53
N GLN A 141 -2.44 19.00 -5.58
CA GLN A 141 -0.99 18.79 -5.54
C GLN A 141 -0.68 17.61 -4.62
N GLN A 142 -0.34 16.49 -5.25
CA GLN A 142 0.30 15.32 -4.64
C GLN A 142 1.70 15.74 -4.14
N LEU A 143 1.87 15.89 -2.82
CA LEU A 143 3.11 16.37 -2.20
C LEU A 143 3.98 15.27 -1.55
N SER A 144 3.79 13.99 -1.88
CA SER A 144 4.76 12.95 -1.49
C SER A 144 4.71 11.69 -2.35
N VAL A 145 5.87 11.06 -2.45
CA VAL A 145 6.18 9.82 -3.17
C VAL A 145 5.43 8.66 -2.52
N TYR A 146 4.28 8.34 -3.06
CA TYR A 146 3.65 7.04 -2.91
C TYR A 146 4.52 6.06 -3.71
N ASP A 147 5.06 5.02 -3.10
CA ASP A 147 5.83 3.97 -3.79
C ASP A 147 4.93 2.99 -4.53
N GLY A 148 3.62 3.06 -4.25
CA GLY A 148 2.50 2.50 -5.01
C GLY A 148 2.47 1.00 -5.20
N ALA A 149 3.57 0.33 -4.86
CA ALA A 149 3.77 -1.06 -5.17
C ALA A 149 2.93 -1.91 -4.24
N GLY A 150 2.96 -1.72 -2.91
CA GLY A 150 2.29 -2.62 -1.94
C GLY A 150 2.74 -4.09 -2.02
N ILE A 151 3.31 -4.51 -3.14
CA ILE A 151 3.78 -5.81 -3.54
C ILE A 151 5.30 -5.79 -3.43
N PHE A 152 5.85 -6.76 -2.73
CA PHE A 152 7.29 -6.84 -2.49
C PHE A 152 7.73 -8.26 -2.19
N THR A 153 9.00 -8.55 -2.42
CA THR A 153 9.62 -9.80 -1.98
C THR A 153 10.28 -9.63 -0.62
N MET A 154 10.06 -10.58 0.29
CA MET A 154 10.69 -10.66 1.61
C MET A 154 10.77 -12.14 2.03
N ARG A 155 11.92 -12.59 2.55
CA ARG A 155 12.20 -14.02 2.82
C ARG A 155 11.88 -14.98 1.65
N GLY A 156 12.08 -14.53 0.40
CA GLY A 156 11.83 -15.34 -0.80
C GLY A 156 10.35 -15.57 -1.12
N LEU A 157 9.44 -14.91 -0.40
CA LEU A 157 8.00 -14.90 -0.65
C LEU A 157 7.58 -13.57 -1.27
N THR A 158 6.55 -13.60 -2.10
CA THR A 158 5.91 -12.38 -2.59
C THR A 158 4.74 -12.00 -1.70
N TRP A 159 4.79 -10.79 -1.20
CA TRP A 159 3.82 -10.19 -0.31
C TRP A 159 3.03 -9.14 -1.07
N ALA A 160 1.79 -8.93 -0.67
CA ALA A 160 1.08 -7.68 -0.86
C ALA A 160 0.74 -7.11 0.52
N ALA A 161 0.71 -5.81 0.64
CA ALA A 161 0.15 -5.14 1.79
C ALA A 161 -0.46 -3.82 1.37
N ASP A 162 -1.58 -3.49 1.99
CA ASP A 162 -2.26 -2.22 1.79
C ASP A 162 -2.80 -1.73 3.13
N VAL A 163 -2.79 -0.42 3.30
CA VAL A 163 -3.34 0.23 4.47
C VAL A 163 -4.72 0.73 4.09
N CYS A 164 -5.75 0.26 4.79
CA CYS A 164 -7.16 0.63 4.59
C CYS A 164 -7.33 2.05 4.04
N GLN A 165 -7.80 2.20 2.79
CA GLN A 165 -7.94 3.51 2.14
C GLN A 165 -9.22 4.23 2.59
N ASP A 166 -10.35 3.51 2.62
CA ASP A 166 -11.68 3.98 3.00
C ASP A 166 -12.55 2.77 3.41
N ALA A 167 -13.17 2.82 4.59
CA ALA A 167 -14.05 1.76 5.10
C ALA A 167 -15.26 1.49 4.18
N SER A 168 -15.63 2.45 3.31
CA SER A 168 -16.82 2.38 2.45
C SER A 168 -16.57 1.84 1.04
N ARG A 169 -15.31 1.78 0.57
CA ARG A 169 -15.00 1.47 -0.83
C ARG A 169 -14.40 0.09 -1.08
N GLY A 170 -14.02 -0.66 -0.04
CA GLY A 170 -13.29 -1.91 -0.21
C GLY A 170 -11.88 -1.66 -0.76
N LEU A 171 -11.01 -2.65 -0.62
CA LEU A 171 -9.59 -2.53 -0.95
C LEU A 171 -9.37 -2.65 -2.47
N VAL A 172 -8.40 -1.90 -3.01
CA VAL A 172 -7.77 -2.18 -4.31
C VAL A 172 -6.26 -2.01 -4.11
N VAL A 173 -5.53 -3.13 -3.98
CA VAL A 173 -4.08 -3.12 -4.15
C VAL A 173 -3.85 -2.58 -5.56
N ARG A 174 -3.26 -1.39 -5.64
CA ARG A 174 -3.19 -0.68 -6.92
C ARG A 174 -2.15 -1.30 -7.82
N ALA A 175 -0.98 -1.71 -7.34
CA ALA A 175 0.00 -2.30 -8.26
C ALA A 175 -0.53 -3.63 -8.84
N PRO A 176 -0.58 -3.74 -10.17
CA PRO A 176 -0.94 -5.01 -10.78
C PRO A 176 0.25 -5.96 -10.63
N GLN A 177 -0.04 -7.23 -10.51
CA GLN A 177 0.98 -8.26 -10.68
C GLN A 177 1.22 -8.41 -12.19
N LEU A 178 2.45 -8.21 -12.66
CA LEU A 178 2.73 -8.22 -14.09
C LEU A 178 3.02 -9.64 -14.59
N PRO A 179 2.60 -10.00 -15.82
CA PRO A 179 2.95 -11.29 -16.42
C PRO A 179 4.45 -11.58 -16.36
N GLY A 180 4.78 -12.79 -15.88
CA GLY A 180 6.15 -13.23 -15.64
C GLY A 180 6.77 -12.79 -14.31
N GLU A 181 6.06 -12.03 -13.49
CA GLU A 181 6.47 -11.74 -12.10
C GLU A 181 5.91 -12.78 -11.13
N PRO A 182 6.59 -13.04 -10.00
CA PRO A 182 6.07 -13.95 -8.98
C PRO A 182 4.74 -13.45 -8.39
N GLN A 183 3.75 -14.35 -8.29
CA GLN A 183 2.46 -14.05 -7.71
C GLN A 183 2.54 -13.86 -6.19
N VAL A 184 1.70 -12.97 -5.67
CA VAL A 184 1.52 -12.71 -4.25
C VAL A 184 1.04 -14.00 -3.56
N GLN A 185 1.76 -14.44 -2.52
CA GLN A 185 1.38 -15.58 -1.70
C GLN A 185 0.66 -15.15 -0.42
N ILE A 186 1.01 -13.98 0.12
CA ILE A 186 0.46 -13.46 1.37
C ILE A 186 0.09 -11.99 1.20
N GLN A 187 -1.16 -11.65 1.51
CA GLN A 187 -1.68 -10.29 1.50
C GLN A 187 -1.99 -9.83 2.94
N LEU A 188 -1.42 -8.71 3.35
CA LEU A 188 -1.62 -8.10 4.66
C LEU A 188 -2.53 -6.88 4.57
N HIS A 189 -3.51 -6.80 5.46
CA HIS A 189 -4.47 -5.69 5.55
C HIS A 189 -4.58 -5.20 7.01
N PRO A 190 -3.65 -4.37 7.49
CA PRO A 190 -3.87 -3.61 8.72
C PRO A 190 -5.01 -2.60 8.49
N SER A 191 -6.08 -2.70 9.29
CA SER A 191 -7.28 -1.88 9.10
C SER A 191 -7.87 -1.35 10.41
N ALA A 192 -8.81 -0.39 10.29
CA ALA A 192 -9.64 0.10 11.39
C ALA A 192 -11.04 0.51 10.85
N GLY A 193 -12.02 -0.37 11.00
CA GLY A 193 -13.38 -0.26 10.49
C GLY A 193 -13.59 -0.87 9.09
N SER A 194 -12.72 -1.75 8.59
CA SER A 194 -12.82 -2.26 7.21
C SER A 194 -12.63 -3.78 7.09
N ARG A 195 -12.94 -4.30 5.90
CA ARG A 195 -12.72 -5.69 5.49
C ARG A 195 -12.08 -5.72 4.11
N VAL A 196 -11.41 -6.82 3.78
CA VAL A 196 -10.93 -7.05 2.42
C VAL A 196 -12.13 -7.48 1.56
N SER A 197 -12.40 -6.72 0.51
CA SER A 197 -13.40 -7.08 -0.52
C SER A 197 -12.88 -8.26 -1.36
N PRO A 198 -13.75 -9.14 -1.88
CA PRO A 198 -13.33 -10.20 -2.80
C PRO A 198 -12.50 -9.68 -3.99
N ASP A 199 -12.91 -8.55 -4.58
CA ASP A 199 -12.21 -7.92 -5.70
C ASP A 199 -10.85 -7.30 -5.32
N GLY A 200 -10.60 -7.12 -4.01
CA GLY A 200 -9.34 -6.60 -3.48
C GLY A 200 -8.33 -7.69 -3.14
N ILE A 201 -8.67 -8.97 -3.33
CA ILE A 201 -7.77 -10.10 -3.09
C ILE A 201 -6.81 -10.25 -4.27
N VAL A 202 -5.52 -10.10 -4.01
CA VAL A 202 -4.45 -10.30 -5.02
C VAL A 202 -3.60 -11.53 -4.75
N ALA A 203 -3.71 -12.14 -3.57
CA ALA A 203 -3.01 -13.39 -3.30
C ALA A 203 -3.49 -14.52 -4.24
N VAL A 204 -2.55 -15.36 -4.67
CA VAL A 204 -2.77 -16.54 -5.52
C VAL A 204 -3.77 -17.51 -4.89
N PRO A 205 -4.54 -18.31 -5.68
CA PRO A 205 -5.29 -19.43 -5.14
C PRO A 205 -4.45 -20.32 -4.20
N GLY A 206 -4.99 -20.64 -3.02
CA GLY A 206 -4.28 -21.34 -1.96
C GLY A 206 -3.36 -20.47 -1.09
N GLY A 207 -3.09 -19.22 -1.49
CA GLY A 207 -2.41 -18.20 -0.69
C GLY A 207 -3.29 -17.63 0.41
N PHE A 208 -2.80 -16.61 1.12
CA PHE A 208 -3.44 -16.11 2.35
C PHE A 208 -3.71 -14.61 2.33
N VAL A 209 -4.87 -14.23 2.87
CA VAL A 209 -5.24 -12.85 3.16
C VAL A 209 -5.41 -12.71 4.66
N PHE A 210 -4.67 -11.77 5.25
CA PHE A 210 -4.72 -11.49 6.68
C PHE A 210 -5.30 -10.10 6.91
N ASN A 211 -6.36 -10.00 7.72
CA ASN A 211 -6.95 -8.74 8.15
C ASN A 211 -6.93 -8.65 9.68
N VAL A 212 -6.48 -7.51 10.20
CA VAL A 212 -6.54 -7.19 11.64
C VAL A 212 -7.15 -5.80 11.76
N ASP A 213 -8.40 -5.78 12.21
CA ASP A 213 -9.20 -4.56 12.30
C ASP A 213 -9.20 -3.96 13.71
N GLY A 214 -8.65 -2.75 13.83
CA GLY A 214 -8.54 -2.02 15.10
C GLY A 214 -9.85 -1.45 15.64
N ALA A 215 -10.93 -1.49 14.85
CA ALA A 215 -12.28 -1.11 15.29
C ALA A 215 -13.15 -2.33 15.64
N GLY A 216 -12.56 -3.53 15.65
CA GLY A 216 -13.23 -4.77 16.04
C GLY A 216 -14.22 -5.32 15.00
N GLN A 217 -14.17 -4.88 13.74
CA GLN A 217 -15.07 -5.37 12.70
C GLN A 217 -14.70 -6.78 12.22
N ASP A 218 -13.41 -7.06 12.05
CA ASP A 218 -12.95 -8.31 11.45
C ASP A 218 -11.45 -8.58 11.72
N THR A 219 -11.11 -9.62 12.48
CA THR A 219 -9.73 -10.12 12.62
C THR A 219 -9.69 -11.56 12.14
N VAL A 220 -9.22 -11.77 10.91
CA VAL A 220 -9.39 -13.04 10.19
C VAL A 220 -8.17 -13.38 9.33
N LEU A 221 -7.89 -14.68 9.27
CA LEU A 221 -7.03 -15.30 8.27
C LEU A 221 -7.91 -16.07 7.29
N ARG A 222 -7.76 -15.80 5.99
CA ARG A 222 -8.49 -16.50 4.92
C ARG A 222 -7.51 -17.13 3.96
N GLN A 223 -7.82 -18.34 3.50
CA GLN A 223 -7.15 -18.95 2.37
C GLN A 223 -7.89 -18.59 1.08
N VAL A 224 -7.17 -18.17 0.05
CA VAL A 224 -7.79 -17.78 -1.23
C VAL A 224 -8.35 -19.03 -1.91
N GLY A 225 -9.63 -18.95 -2.31
CA GLY A 225 -10.35 -20.06 -2.91
C GLY A 225 -11.14 -20.92 -1.93
N THR A 226 -11.11 -20.61 -0.62
CA THR A 226 -11.97 -21.27 0.38
C THR A 226 -13.13 -20.35 0.81
N PRO A 227 -14.31 -20.90 1.13
CA PRO A 227 -15.47 -20.08 1.52
C PRO A 227 -15.30 -19.48 2.92
N ASP A 228 -14.75 -20.25 3.86
CA ASP A 228 -14.68 -19.89 5.26
C ASP A 228 -13.27 -19.42 5.68
N PRO A 229 -13.16 -18.47 6.63
CA PRO A 229 -11.91 -18.15 7.29
C PRO A 229 -11.33 -19.36 8.05
N ILE A 230 -10.02 -19.35 8.21
CA ILE A 230 -9.31 -20.31 9.07
C ILE A 230 -9.64 -19.97 10.52
N ALA A 231 -10.05 -20.97 11.29
CA ALA A 231 -10.36 -20.80 12.71
C ALA A 231 -9.07 -20.57 13.52
N PRO A 232 -9.07 -19.64 14.48
CA PRO A 232 -7.93 -19.46 15.38
C PRO A 232 -7.79 -20.66 16.32
N CYS A 233 -6.55 -21.07 16.60
CA CYS A 233 -6.24 -22.12 17.56
C CYS A 233 -6.19 -21.57 18.99
N VAL A 234 -5.71 -20.34 19.17
CA VAL A 234 -5.57 -19.69 20.48
C VAL A 234 -5.97 -18.23 20.38
N ARG A 235 -6.63 -17.74 21.43
CA ARG A 235 -6.82 -16.32 21.71
C ARG A 235 -6.29 -16.04 23.10
N VAL A 236 -5.43 -15.04 23.24
CA VAL A 236 -4.81 -14.70 24.53
C VAL A 236 -4.88 -13.19 24.74
N GLY A 237 -5.39 -12.77 25.89
CA GLY A 237 -5.44 -11.36 26.26
C GLY A 237 -4.03 -10.79 26.45
N VAL A 238 -3.80 -9.57 25.97
CA VAL A 238 -2.59 -8.82 26.30
C VAL A 238 -2.77 -8.23 27.70
N SER A 239 -1.74 -8.25 28.55
CA SER A 239 -1.82 -7.71 29.92
C SER A 239 -2.17 -6.21 29.91
N ASP A 240 -3.06 -5.81 30.82
CA ASP A 240 -3.48 -4.44 31.11
C ASP A 240 -2.61 -3.75 32.18
N ASP A 241 -1.56 -4.41 32.67
CA ASP A 241 -0.64 -3.85 33.66
C ASP A 241 -0.11 -2.48 33.20
N VAL A 242 0.12 -1.57 34.14
CA VAL A 242 0.66 -0.24 33.82
C VAL A 242 1.96 -0.34 33.00
N LEU A 243 2.07 0.49 31.96
CA LEU A 243 3.25 0.55 31.10
C LEU A 243 4.26 1.52 31.71
N ALA A 244 5.49 1.07 31.91
CA ALA A 244 6.60 1.93 32.31
C ALA A 244 7.16 2.66 31.08
N LEU A 245 6.97 3.98 31.03
CA LEU A 245 7.47 4.88 29.98
C LEU A 245 8.55 5.80 30.55
N SER A 246 9.81 5.38 30.55
CA SER A 246 11.03 6.14 30.92
C SER A 246 11.01 6.88 32.28
N ALA A 247 10.17 7.91 32.45
CA ALA A 247 9.98 8.71 33.65
C ALA A 247 8.58 8.59 34.28
N GLU A 248 7.62 7.91 33.63
CA GLU A 248 6.22 7.83 34.08
C GLU A 248 5.64 6.43 33.88
N THR A 249 4.57 6.12 34.60
CA THR A 249 3.73 4.95 34.32
C THR A 249 2.42 5.41 33.69
N ILE A 250 2.00 4.73 32.62
CA ILE A 250 0.72 4.99 31.97
C ILE A 250 -0.17 3.76 32.03
N ALA A 251 -1.43 3.95 32.42
CA ALA A 251 -2.43 2.90 32.33
C ALA A 251 -2.75 2.63 30.84
N VAL A 252 -2.95 1.36 30.49
CA VAL A 252 -3.15 0.94 29.09
C VAL A 252 -4.41 1.56 28.49
N ASP A 253 -5.47 1.68 29.29
CA ASP A 253 -6.75 2.28 28.90
C ASP A 253 -6.64 3.77 28.49
N ARG A 254 -5.61 4.48 28.97
CA ARG A 254 -5.32 5.86 28.53
C ARG A 254 -4.75 5.93 27.12
N LEU A 255 -4.12 4.85 26.64
CA LEU A 255 -3.61 4.73 25.28
C LEU A 255 -4.65 4.07 24.37
N TYR A 256 -5.31 3.02 24.87
CA TYR A 256 -6.28 2.21 24.16
C TYR A 256 -7.57 2.14 24.98
N PRO A 257 -8.54 3.05 24.76
CA PRO A 257 -9.77 3.12 25.56
C PRO A 257 -10.62 1.85 25.55
N GLN A 258 -10.42 0.98 24.56
CA GLN A 258 -11.12 -0.31 24.44
C GLN A 258 -10.38 -1.46 25.16
N GLY A 259 -9.25 -1.17 25.83
CA GLY A 259 -8.44 -2.14 26.56
C GLY A 259 -7.15 -2.56 25.82
N PRO A 260 -6.38 -3.48 26.42
CA PRO A 260 -5.07 -3.91 25.91
C PRO A 260 -5.16 -4.76 24.62
N GLY A 261 -6.36 -5.23 24.26
CA GLY A 261 -6.59 -6.13 23.14
C GLY A 261 -6.18 -7.57 23.43
N GLU A 262 -6.15 -8.37 22.38
CA GLU A 262 -5.79 -9.79 22.42
C GLU A 262 -4.91 -10.17 21.22
N ILE A 263 -4.15 -11.26 21.36
CA ILE A 263 -3.46 -11.92 20.26
C ILE A 263 -4.30 -13.09 19.79
N VAL A 264 -4.55 -13.14 18.49
CA VAL A 264 -5.23 -14.24 17.81
C VAL A 264 -4.20 -15.05 17.04
N ILE A 265 -4.09 -16.34 17.35
CA ILE A 265 -3.08 -17.24 16.81
C ILE A 265 -3.75 -18.32 15.99
N PHE A 266 -3.15 -18.65 14.85
CA PHE A 266 -3.60 -19.68 13.93
C PHE A 266 -2.57 -20.80 13.86
N ASP A 267 -3.02 -22.03 13.62
CA ASP A 267 -2.10 -23.14 13.37
C ASP A 267 -1.27 -22.88 12.10
N PRO A 268 -0.03 -23.39 12.01
CA PRO A 268 0.78 -23.22 10.82
C PRO A 268 0.07 -23.73 9.57
N GLN A 269 0.06 -22.90 8.53
CA GLN A 269 -0.56 -23.23 7.25
C GLN A 269 0.52 -23.51 6.20
N PRO A 270 0.34 -24.51 5.32
CA PRO A 270 1.25 -24.73 4.21
C PRO A 270 1.14 -23.57 3.21
N LEU A 271 2.29 -23.02 2.80
CA LEU A 271 2.32 -22.01 1.75
C LEU A 271 2.11 -22.66 0.38
N PRO A 272 1.34 -22.03 -0.53
CA PRO A 272 1.28 -22.48 -1.92
C PRO A 272 2.67 -22.33 -2.57
N PRO A 273 2.99 -23.16 -3.59
CA PRO A 273 4.22 -22.99 -4.35
C PRO A 273 4.27 -21.60 -5.01
N ALA A 274 5.47 -21.05 -5.16
CA ALA A 274 5.65 -19.84 -5.95
C ALA A 274 5.29 -20.11 -7.41
N THR A 275 4.47 -19.24 -7.98
CA THR A 275 4.01 -19.29 -9.37
C THR A 275 4.17 -17.90 -9.97
N ASP A 276 4.37 -17.83 -11.29
CA ASP A 276 4.42 -16.55 -11.98
C ASP A 276 3.03 -16.15 -12.50
N VAL A 277 2.79 -14.85 -12.58
CA VAL A 277 1.57 -14.29 -13.18
C VAL A 277 1.53 -14.72 -14.64
N GLN A 278 0.41 -15.30 -15.04
CA GLN A 278 0.17 -15.71 -16.41
C GLN A 278 -0.26 -14.51 -17.27
N GLY A 279 -0.06 -14.64 -18.59
CA GLY A 279 -0.41 -13.61 -19.57
C GLY A 279 0.78 -13.10 -20.37
N MET A 280 0.60 -11.97 -21.01
CA MET A 280 1.62 -11.36 -21.86
C MET A 280 1.80 -9.88 -21.52
N ARG A 281 3.07 -9.43 -21.56
CA ARG A 281 3.43 -8.02 -21.40
C ARG A 281 4.13 -7.53 -22.65
N GLN A 282 3.63 -6.44 -23.23
CA GLN A 282 4.32 -5.71 -24.29
C GLN A 282 4.70 -4.32 -23.82
N SER A 283 6.01 -4.10 -23.69
CA SER A 283 6.57 -2.81 -23.27
C SER A 283 6.91 -1.94 -24.47
N LEU A 284 6.41 -0.70 -24.47
CA LEU A 284 6.76 0.34 -25.43
C LEU A 284 7.55 1.43 -24.71
N LEU A 285 8.76 1.71 -25.18
CA LEU A 285 9.59 2.80 -24.64
C LEU A 285 9.49 4.01 -25.55
N TRP A 286 9.07 5.13 -24.98
CA TRP A 286 9.08 6.43 -25.65
C TRP A 286 10.08 7.37 -25.00
N ARG A 287 11.14 7.74 -25.74
CA ARG A 287 12.07 8.80 -25.35
C ARG A 287 11.50 10.15 -25.82
N ALA A 288 10.91 10.90 -24.89
CA ALA A 288 10.28 12.18 -25.16
C ALA A 288 11.30 13.32 -25.25
N SER A 289 12.33 13.31 -24.41
CA SER A 289 13.49 14.20 -24.48
C SER A 289 14.73 13.53 -23.90
N ASP A 290 15.87 14.23 -23.89
CA ASP A 290 17.10 13.76 -23.22
C ASP A 290 16.89 13.51 -21.72
N SER A 291 15.92 14.21 -21.12
CA SER A 291 15.63 14.13 -19.69
C SER A 291 14.37 13.34 -19.37
N TYR A 292 13.52 13.01 -20.34
CA TYR A 292 12.24 12.34 -20.08
C TYR A 292 11.98 11.15 -21.00
N GLN A 293 11.57 10.05 -20.39
CA GLN A 293 11.06 8.88 -21.11
C GLN A 293 9.79 8.33 -20.44
N PHE A 294 8.97 7.65 -21.23
CA PHE A 294 7.77 6.97 -20.78
C PHE A 294 7.86 5.50 -21.17
N VAL A 295 7.65 4.61 -20.22
CA VAL A 295 7.46 3.18 -20.51
C VAL A 295 5.98 2.88 -20.42
N PHE A 296 5.43 2.26 -21.45
CA PHE A 296 4.06 1.81 -21.50
C PHE A 296 4.04 0.28 -21.51
N ASP A 297 3.50 -0.34 -20.47
CA ASP A 297 3.34 -1.78 -20.40
C ASP A 297 1.89 -2.13 -20.73
N LEU A 298 1.67 -2.67 -21.93
CA LEU A 298 0.40 -3.27 -22.32
C LEU A 298 0.31 -4.66 -21.72
N ILE A 299 -0.71 -4.88 -20.89
CA ILE A 299 -0.90 -6.13 -20.16
C ILE A 299 -2.08 -6.88 -20.78
N TYR A 300 -1.81 -8.12 -21.16
CA TYR A 300 -2.78 -9.06 -21.67
C TYR A 300 -2.91 -10.22 -20.68
N ASP A 301 -4.14 -10.68 -20.45
CA ASP A 301 -4.43 -11.80 -19.57
C ASP A 301 -3.90 -13.14 -20.13
N GLU A 302 -4.11 -14.23 -19.39
CA GLU A 302 -3.68 -15.57 -19.78
C GLU A 302 -4.31 -16.07 -21.10
N TYR A 303 -5.41 -15.47 -21.54
CA TYR A 303 -6.08 -15.77 -22.81
C TYR A 303 -5.62 -14.85 -23.95
N GLY A 304 -4.66 -13.95 -23.67
CA GLY A 304 -4.17 -12.97 -24.62
C GLY A 304 -5.11 -11.80 -24.85
N ARG A 305 -6.09 -11.54 -23.98
CA ARG A 305 -6.98 -10.37 -24.08
C ARG A 305 -6.42 -9.19 -23.30
N PHE A 306 -6.52 -8.00 -23.87
CA PHE A 306 -6.08 -6.77 -23.23
C PHE A 306 -6.81 -6.59 -21.90
N SER A 307 -6.02 -6.46 -20.84
CA SER A 307 -6.50 -6.27 -19.47
C SER A 307 -6.36 -4.81 -19.06
N THR A 308 -5.15 -4.27 -19.16
CA THR A 308 -4.85 -2.90 -18.73
C THR A 308 -3.54 -2.41 -19.34
N ILE A 309 -3.26 -1.13 -19.12
CA ILE A 309 -1.98 -0.50 -19.45
C ILE A 309 -1.44 0.20 -18.22
N LEU A 310 -0.13 0.05 -18.03
CA LEU A 310 0.63 0.83 -17.07
C LEU A 310 1.54 1.83 -17.76
N VAL A 311 1.71 2.97 -17.13
CA VAL A 311 2.60 4.03 -17.59
C VAL A 311 3.63 4.30 -16.50
N ALA A 312 4.92 4.21 -16.83
CA ALA A 312 6.00 4.65 -15.96
C ALA A 312 6.74 5.83 -16.60
N PRO A 313 6.33 7.08 -16.29
CA PRO A 313 7.14 8.27 -16.58
C PRO A 313 8.47 8.17 -15.84
N ARG A 314 9.57 8.60 -16.47
CA ARG A 314 10.88 8.71 -15.82
C ARG A 314 11.53 10.03 -16.21
N ARG A 315 12.16 10.66 -15.23
CA ARG A 315 13.15 11.72 -15.47
C ARG A 315 14.55 11.12 -15.36
N LEU A 316 15.44 11.54 -16.24
CA LEU A 316 16.83 11.11 -16.27
C LEU A 316 17.76 12.29 -15.91
N PRO A 317 18.89 12.04 -15.22
CA PRO A 317 19.31 10.76 -14.64
C PRO A 317 18.63 10.46 -13.29
N ILE A 318 17.90 11.43 -12.74
CA ILE A 318 17.21 11.32 -11.44
C ILE A 318 15.77 10.93 -11.70
N ASP A 319 15.42 9.68 -11.38
CA ASP A 319 14.04 9.24 -11.44
C ASP A 319 13.23 9.91 -10.31
N MET A 320 12.47 10.95 -10.66
CA MET A 320 11.58 11.61 -9.71
C MET A 320 10.30 10.82 -9.46
N PHE A 321 9.95 9.88 -10.34
CA PHE A 321 8.68 9.15 -10.31
C PHE A 321 8.81 7.82 -9.54
N HIS A 322 10.00 7.55 -8.99
CA HIS A 322 10.32 6.50 -8.03
C HIS A 322 9.63 5.15 -8.31
N GLY A 323 9.81 4.62 -9.52
CA GLY A 323 9.37 3.27 -9.87
C GLY A 323 7.86 3.05 -9.94
N ASN A 324 7.05 4.11 -9.94
CA ASN A 324 5.60 3.97 -10.02
C ASN A 324 5.14 3.70 -11.45
N SER A 325 4.51 2.54 -11.63
CA SER A 325 3.64 2.26 -12.77
C SER A 325 2.24 2.80 -12.45
N TYR A 326 1.79 3.78 -13.23
CA TYR A 326 0.49 4.42 -13.11
C TYR A 326 -0.55 3.74 -14.00
N PHE A 327 -1.77 3.60 -13.49
CA PHE A 327 -2.93 3.22 -14.29
C PHE A 327 -3.46 4.42 -15.06
N LEU A 328 -4.18 4.13 -16.13
CA LEU A 328 -5.01 5.12 -16.79
C LEU A 328 -6.42 5.18 -16.17
N PRO A 329 -7.10 6.34 -16.20
CA PRO A 329 -6.57 7.62 -16.68
C PRO A 329 -5.52 8.20 -15.73
N LEU A 330 -4.53 8.87 -16.30
CA LEU A 330 -3.46 9.55 -15.59
C LEU A 330 -3.64 11.06 -15.71
N ASP A 331 -3.51 11.78 -14.60
CA ASP A 331 -3.47 13.25 -14.57
C ASP A 331 -2.48 13.71 -13.50
N ILE A 332 -1.30 14.15 -13.92
CA ILE A 332 -0.20 14.64 -13.07
C ILE A 332 0.02 16.11 -13.39
N ALA A 333 0.04 16.95 -12.35
CA ALA A 333 0.55 18.32 -12.42
C ALA A 333 1.50 18.55 -11.23
N THR A 334 2.79 18.78 -11.52
CA THR A 334 3.86 18.91 -10.50
C THR A 334 5.01 19.79 -11.01
N CYS A 335 6.07 19.95 -10.22
CA CYS A 335 7.36 20.49 -10.64
C CYS A 335 8.46 19.42 -10.54
N ASP A 336 9.47 19.51 -11.41
CA ASP A 336 10.68 18.69 -11.31
C ASP A 336 11.64 19.20 -10.20
N PRO A 337 12.74 18.47 -9.89
CA PRO A 337 13.74 18.92 -8.91
C PRO A 337 14.43 20.26 -9.22
N LEU A 338 14.27 20.80 -10.43
CA LEU A 338 14.77 22.12 -10.84
C LEU A 338 13.65 23.18 -10.84
N ASP A 339 12.51 22.87 -10.21
CA ASP A 339 11.31 23.71 -10.12
C ASP A 339 10.67 24.02 -11.48
N GLN A 340 10.84 23.13 -12.46
CA GLN A 340 10.22 23.25 -13.78
C GLN A 340 8.87 22.54 -13.82
N GLN A 341 7.87 23.17 -14.44
CA GLN A 341 6.52 22.62 -14.53
C GLN A 341 6.47 21.32 -15.34
N VAL A 342 5.72 20.35 -14.81
CA VAL A 342 5.46 19.03 -15.39
C VAL A 342 3.95 18.79 -15.38
N GLU A 343 3.37 18.63 -16.57
CA GLU A 343 1.97 18.24 -16.75
C GLU A 343 1.88 17.00 -17.65
N ILE A 344 1.20 15.95 -17.17
CA ILE A 344 1.03 14.70 -17.89
C ILE A 344 -0.42 14.23 -17.71
N THR A 345 -1.21 14.29 -18.78
CA THR A 345 -2.55 13.73 -18.84
C THR A 345 -2.58 12.61 -19.88
N MET A 346 -3.10 11.44 -19.53
CA MET A 346 -3.24 10.31 -20.46
C MET A 346 -4.54 9.55 -20.21
N TYR A 347 -5.17 9.07 -21.26
CA TYR A 347 -6.34 8.21 -21.14
C TYR A 347 -6.48 7.28 -22.35
N LEU A 348 -7.20 6.18 -22.13
CA LEU A 348 -7.49 5.22 -23.17
C LEU A 348 -8.73 5.66 -23.97
N GLY A 349 -8.60 5.69 -25.29
CA GLY A 349 -9.69 5.94 -26.24
C GLY A 349 -9.82 4.81 -27.26
N GLY A 350 -10.76 4.97 -28.19
CA GLY A 350 -10.95 4.02 -29.29
C GLY A 350 -9.87 4.16 -30.36
N GLY A 351 -9.39 3.02 -30.84
CA GLY A 351 -8.49 2.91 -31.99
C GLY A 351 -9.18 3.24 -33.32
N ARG A 352 -8.38 3.26 -34.38
CA ARG A 352 -8.78 3.46 -35.79
C ARG A 352 -8.04 2.46 -36.66
N ASP A 353 -8.38 2.38 -37.95
CA ASP A 353 -7.61 1.65 -38.95
C ASP A 353 -7.30 0.18 -38.58
N GLY A 354 -8.26 -0.49 -37.92
CA GLY A 354 -8.14 -1.89 -37.49
C GLY A 354 -7.60 -2.10 -36.08
N TYR A 355 -7.30 -1.03 -35.34
CA TYR A 355 -6.98 -1.09 -33.91
C TYR A 355 -8.21 -0.84 -33.03
N ASP A 356 -8.25 -1.52 -31.88
CA ASP A 356 -9.34 -1.41 -30.92
C ASP A 356 -9.14 -0.22 -29.97
N PHE A 357 -7.89 0.05 -29.59
CA PHE A 357 -7.54 1.05 -28.59
C PHE A 357 -6.52 2.07 -29.09
N ALA A 358 -6.59 3.28 -28.52
CA ALA A 358 -5.65 4.36 -28.73
C ALA A 358 -5.28 5.01 -27.39
N LEU A 359 -3.99 5.24 -27.16
CA LEU A 359 -3.54 6.03 -26.02
C LEU A 359 -3.49 7.51 -26.43
N TRP A 360 -4.37 8.33 -25.84
CA TRP A 360 -4.28 9.78 -25.97
C TRP A 360 -3.42 10.36 -24.85
N CYS A 361 -2.59 11.35 -25.18
CA CYS A 361 -1.73 12.03 -24.24
C CYS A 361 -1.76 13.55 -24.45
N LYS A 362 -1.65 14.28 -23.34
CA LYS A 362 -1.20 15.67 -23.27
C LYS A 362 -0.04 15.76 -22.29
N ILE A 363 1.12 16.14 -22.80
CA ILE A 363 2.37 16.12 -22.05
C ILE A 363 3.04 17.49 -22.23
N ALA A 364 3.35 18.14 -21.12
CA ALA A 364 4.23 19.29 -21.06
C ALA A 364 5.30 19.03 -20.01
N VAL A 365 6.49 18.65 -20.45
CA VAL A 365 7.66 18.42 -19.61
C VAL A 365 8.83 19.23 -20.16
N PRO A 366 9.89 19.49 -19.36
CA PRO A 366 11.09 20.14 -19.87
C PRO A 366 11.64 19.50 -21.15
N GLY A 367 11.70 20.32 -22.21
CA GLY A 367 12.19 19.92 -23.53
C GLY A 367 11.21 19.15 -24.40
N PHE A 368 9.95 18.94 -23.98
CA PHE A 368 8.98 18.18 -24.75
C PHE A 368 7.52 18.61 -24.50
N VAL A 369 6.80 18.94 -25.57
CA VAL A 369 5.37 19.25 -25.54
C VAL A 369 4.65 18.41 -26.60
N PHE A 370 3.58 17.72 -26.21
CA PHE A 370 2.78 16.89 -27.09
C PHE A 370 1.32 16.88 -26.68
N GLU A 371 0.43 16.85 -27.68
CA GLU A 371 -1.01 16.68 -27.48
C GLU A 371 -1.55 15.88 -28.67
N GLY A 372 -2.02 14.65 -28.43
CA GLY A 372 -2.47 13.76 -29.49
C GLY A 372 -2.51 12.29 -29.10
N VAL A 373 -2.67 11.42 -30.10
CA VAL A 373 -2.62 9.96 -29.93
C VAL A 373 -1.17 9.50 -30.04
N ALA A 374 -0.63 8.91 -28.97
CA ALA A 374 0.75 8.42 -28.98
C ALA A 374 0.89 7.13 -29.80
N PHE A 375 0.04 6.14 -29.52
CA PHE A 375 0.02 4.86 -30.24
C PHE A 375 -1.37 4.21 -30.15
N GLN A 376 -1.59 3.22 -31.02
CA GLN A 376 -2.79 2.39 -31.07
C GLN A 376 -2.41 0.91 -30.96
N PHE A 377 -3.31 0.08 -30.45
CA PHE A 377 -3.06 -1.35 -30.23
C PHE A 377 -4.35 -2.19 -30.27
N GLY A 378 -4.20 -3.48 -30.52
CA GLY A 378 -5.31 -4.43 -30.63
C GLY A 378 -5.81 -4.94 -29.27
N LEU A 379 -7.07 -5.38 -29.26
CA LEU A 379 -7.72 -6.02 -28.12
C LEU A 379 -7.04 -7.34 -27.74
N ASP A 380 -6.57 -8.10 -28.71
CA ASP A 380 -5.94 -9.38 -28.49
C ASP A 380 -4.44 -9.32 -28.80
N TRP A 381 -3.63 -10.07 -28.06
CA TRP A 381 -2.19 -10.22 -28.25
C TRP A 381 -1.84 -10.72 -29.66
N ALA A 382 -2.69 -11.59 -30.21
CA ALA A 382 -2.55 -12.10 -31.58
C ALA A 382 -3.03 -11.10 -32.65
N GLY A 383 -3.58 -9.96 -32.23
CA GLY A 383 -4.04 -8.88 -33.10
C GLY A 383 -2.90 -8.05 -33.69
N PRO A 384 -3.22 -6.88 -34.28
CA PRO A 384 -2.21 -6.01 -34.86
C PRO A 384 -1.26 -5.49 -33.77
N ALA A 385 0.04 -5.59 -34.05
CA ALA A 385 1.08 -5.10 -33.14
C ALA A 385 0.91 -3.59 -32.89
N PRO A 386 1.19 -3.08 -31.69
CA PRO A 386 1.04 -1.67 -31.38
C PRO A 386 1.76 -0.78 -32.39
N GLN A 387 1.04 0.20 -32.90
CA GLN A 387 1.55 1.15 -33.88
C GLN A 387 1.63 2.53 -33.26
N THR A 388 2.84 3.06 -33.23
CA THR A 388 3.07 4.46 -32.89
C THR A 388 2.50 5.36 -33.99
N ILE A 389 1.70 6.35 -33.61
CA ILE A 389 0.99 7.23 -34.54
C ILE A 389 1.77 8.52 -34.77
N TRP A 390 2.17 9.17 -33.67
CA TRP A 390 2.63 10.56 -33.61
C TRP A 390 1.78 11.56 -34.39
#